data_AF-A0A8J4WFW8-F1
#
_entry.id   AF-A0A8J4WFW8-F1
#
_cell.length_a   1.000
_cell.length_b   1.000
_cell.length_c   1.000
_cell.angle_alpha   90.00
_cell.angle_beta   90.00
_cell.angle_gamma   90.00
#
_symmetry.space_group_name_H-M   'P 1'
#
loop_
_entity.id
_entity.type
_entity.pdbx_description
1 polymer ?
#
loop_
_entity_poly.entity_id
_entity_poly.type
_entity_poly.pdbx_seq_one_letter_code
_entity_poly.pdbx_strand_id
1 'polypeptide(L)'
;MITDNSVSDVAHEHPVNEDLMTTDPPKQCTCFEILHSGQHTRRGESRPLLGCDHPDCPYRYLQRDTFTSEAFKIQVKNVHRYTGFKQLKKLLDTLNVKYRKVKLLKDVTFITLSSVEDRDAAVTVLNGHVWRGQTLEAKIAAGRADPLLEKKHRAFDEPEGTDAKRLRICEEIFDGTDPADLLRDTVTPLWRLPYDPDQIAEKRSALLTTLAITRSRLIGCNWSIESLLCDIDSVERDSSNNACVCPLLDTIRSPIITNYRNKSELTIGRDLDGRGPVIGFRFSKYRDGLTAVGCFHGCTILPRATMDMLDHLQKFLDSYVSACPVSETTMDPPLDTLNPTTHQGHWRQVVSRESRNGDRLLLVDIHPQNLSKDEIQRVSDRLTRWFTDCDKPKVTSLFLATRTRTSESFDATNTKLLWGKDHIVERCCDLNFRVSPTAFFQGESNIFILRRLMGMCFLL
;
A
#
# COMPACT_ATOMS: atom_id res chain seq x y z
N MET A 1 -45.54 -61.77 -31.53
CA MET A 1 -44.39 -62.57 -32.02
C MET A 1 -43.13 -61.82 -31.61
N ILE A 2 -42.24 -62.52 -30.89
CA ILE A 2 -40.84 -62.17 -30.57
C ILE A 2 -40.70 -61.08 -29.47
N THR A 3 -40.08 -61.26 -28.29
CA THR A 3 -39.37 -62.34 -27.58
C THR A 3 -39.12 -61.89 -26.13
N ASP A 4 -39.05 -62.87 -25.20
CA ASP A 4 -38.56 -62.79 -23.81
C ASP A 4 -37.08 -62.36 -23.68
N ASN A 5 -36.72 -61.73 -22.54
CA ASN A 5 -35.99 -62.41 -21.46
C ASN A 5 -35.61 -61.48 -20.29
N SER A 6 -36.13 -61.81 -19.12
CA SER A 6 -35.58 -61.58 -17.78
C SER A 6 -34.28 -62.36 -17.55
N VAL A 7 -33.42 -61.94 -16.61
CA VAL A 7 -32.98 -62.73 -15.43
C VAL A 7 -31.77 -62.09 -14.68
N SER A 8 -31.97 -62.01 -13.36
CA SER A 8 -31.05 -62.07 -12.19
C SER A 8 -29.98 -61.03 -11.86
N ASP A 9 -30.15 -60.51 -10.64
CA ASP A 9 -29.18 -60.00 -9.68
C ASP A 9 -27.95 -60.90 -9.46
N VAL A 10 -26.78 -60.27 -9.30
CA VAL A 10 -25.72 -60.72 -8.38
C VAL A 10 -25.14 -59.49 -7.68
N ALA A 11 -25.26 -59.47 -6.35
CA ALA A 11 -24.70 -58.50 -5.44
C ALA A 11 -23.17 -58.62 -5.34
N HIS A 12 -22.48 -57.49 -5.33
CA HIS A 12 -21.13 -57.37 -4.77
C HIS A 12 -21.10 -56.20 -3.78
N GLU A 13 -21.07 -56.56 -2.51
CA GLU A 13 -20.76 -55.68 -1.38
C GLU A 13 -19.31 -55.21 -1.49
N HIS A 14 -19.09 -53.90 -1.38
CA HIS A 14 -17.82 -53.33 -0.95
C HIS A 14 -18.09 -52.31 0.16
N PRO A 15 -17.33 -52.36 1.28
CA PRO A 15 -17.69 -51.72 2.53
C PRO A 15 -17.52 -50.21 2.48
N VAL A 16 -18.51 -49.51 3.03
CA VAL A 16 -18.44 -48.07 3.32
C VAL A 16 -17.46 -47.89 4.48
N ASN A 17 -16.31 -47.28 4.20
CA ASN A 17 -15.43 -46.76 5.25
C ASN A 17 -16.01 -45.41 5.71
N GLU A 18 -16.91 -45.46 6.69
CA GLU A 18 -17.25 -44.34 7.55
C GLU A 18 -16.05 -44.04 8.43
N ASP A 19 -15.13 -43.19 7.97
CA ASP A 19 -14.19 -42.46 8.83
C ASP A 19 -13.46 -41.38 8.01
N LEU A 20 -14.14 -40.25 7.80
CA LEU A 20 -13.45 -38.97 7.68
C LEU A 20 -14.16 -37.95 8.55
N MET A 21 -13.64 -37.89 9.77
CA MET A 21 -13.96 -36.93 10.80
C MET A 21 -14.12 -35.52 10.25
N THR A 22 -15.32 -34.97 10.45
CA THR A 22 -15.56 -33.56 10.71
C THR A 22 -14.63 -33.09 11.82
N THR A 23 -13.46 -32.57 11.45
CA THR A 23 -12.63 -31.81 12.37
C THR A 23 -13.05 -30.36 12.26
N ASP A 24 -13.60 -29.81 13.34
CA ASP A 24 -13.70 -28.36 13.51
C ASP A 24 -12.35 -27.74 13.17
N PRO A 25 -12.29 -26.62 12.41
CA PRO A 25 -11.01 -25.98 12.10
C PRO A 25 -10.30 -25.64 13.43
N PRO A 26 -8.98 -25.91 13.54
CA PRO A 26 -8.25 -25.68 14.78
C PRO A 26 -8.39 -24.21 15.20
N LYS A 27 -8.65 -23.98 16.50
CA LYS A 27 -8.86 -22.64 17.09
C LYS A 27 -7.70 -21.67 16.85
N GLN A 28 -6.51 -22.15 16.46
CA GLN A 28 -5.34 -21.36 16.14
C GLN A 28 -4.59 -21.96 14.94
N CYS A 29 -4.09 -21.09 14.06
CA CYS A 29 -3.30 -21.47 12.89
C CYS A 29 -1.82 -21.73 13.27
N THR A 30 -1.29 -22.92 12.96
CA THR A 30 0.11 -23.30 13.21
C THR A 30 1.02 -23.21 11.97
N CYS A 31 0.51 -22.73 10.82
CA CYS A 31 1.27 -22.68 9.56
C CYS A 31 2.56 -21.84 9.66
N PHE A 32 2.57 -20.82 10.51
CA PHE A 32 3.76 -19.99 10.73
C PHE A 32 4.85 -20.75 11.48
N GLU A 33 4.50 -21.41 12.58
CA GLU A 33 5.42 -22.20 13.40
C GLU A 33 5.99 -23.41 12.65
N ILE A 34 5.16 -24.13 11.89
CA ILE A 34 5.59 -25.29 11.10
C ILE A 34 6.66 -24.89 10.08
N LEU A 35 6.53 -23.72 9.45
CA LEU A 35 7.51 -23.24 8.46
C LEU A 35 8.79 -22.68 9.09
N HIS A 36 8.78 -22.27 10.35
CA HIS A 36 9.93 -21.62 11.03
C HIS A 36 10.61 -22.47 12.12
N SER A 37 9.96 -23.54 12.60
CA SER A 37 10.49 -24.46 13.63
C SER A 37 11.56 -25.43 13.13
N GLY A 38 11.83 -25.47 11.81
CA GLY A 38 12.92 -26.27 11.25
C GLY A 38 12.74 -27.80 11.38
N GLN A 39 11.59 -28.30 11.82
CA GLN A 39 11.27 -29.73 11.83
C GLN A 39 11.01 -30.22 10.40
N HIS A 40 12.10 -30.42 9.65
CA HIS A 40 12.08 -31.16 8.40
C HIS A 40 11.84 -32.64 8.69
N THR A 41 10.58 -33.07 8.72
CA THR A 41 10.29 -34.49 8.51
C THR A 41 10.72 -34.85 7.08
N ARG A 42 11.73 -35.72 6.98
CA ARG A 42 12.11 -36.39 5.73
C ARG A 42 10.92 -37.24 5.28
N ARG A 43 10.03 -36.70 4.46
CA ARG A 43 9.26 -37.48 3.50
C ARG A 43 9.45 -36.83 2.13
N GLY A 44 9.83 -37.67 1.17
CA GLY A 44 9.86 -37.30 -0.24
C GLY A 44 8.48 -36.88 -0.72
N GLU A 45 8.47 -36.18 -1.86
CA GLU A 45 7.32 -35.65 -2.58
C GLU A 45 6.75 -34.33 -2.01
N SER A 46 6.95 -33.25 -2.78
CA SER A 46 6.31 -31.91 -2.68
C SER A 46 6.22 -31.25 -1.30
N ARG A 47 6.91 -30.12 -1.11
CA ARG A 47 6.72 -29.19 0.04
C ARG A 47 5.21 -29.04 0.37
N PRO A 48 4.73 -29.40 1.58
CA PRO A 48 3.31 -29.29 1.88
C PRO A 48 2.88 -27.86 2.22
N LEU A 49 1.75 -27.47 1.61
CA LEU A 49 0.72 -26.50 2.04
C LEU A 49 1.14 -25.01 2.12
N LEU A 50 0.87 -24.27 1.03
CA LEU A 50 0.77 -22.81 1.06
C LEU A 50 -0.45 -22.40 1.90
N GLY A 51 -0.27 -22.25 3.23
CA GLY A 51 -1.28 -21.72 4.14
C GLY A 51 -2.49 -22.61 4.41
N CYS A 52 -3.40 -22.13 5.26
CA CYS A 52 -4.69 -22.76 5.55
C CYS A 52 -5.81 -21.70 5.53
N ASP A 53 -7.06 -22.15 5.52
CA ASP A 53 -8.25 -21.27 5.50
C ASP A 53 -8.54 -20.55 6.82
N HIS A 54 -7.66 -20.63 7.81
CA HIS A 54 -7.82 -19.91 9.07
C HIS A 54 -7.69 -18.39 8.84
N PRO A 55 -8.61 -17.54 9.37
CA PRO A 55 -8.58 -16.07 9.20
C PRO A 55 -7.24 -15.42 9.54
N ASP A 56 -6.58 -15.90 10.59
CA ASP A 56 -5.29 -15.40 11.04
C ASP A 56 -4.06 -16.10 10.43
N CYS A 57 -4.22 -16.94 9.40
CA CYS A 57 -3.09 -17.59 8.75
C CYS A 57 -2.26 -16.58 7.93
N PRO A 58 -0.96 -16.36 8.23
CA PRO A 58 -0.11 -15.41 7.50
C PRO A 58 0.07 -15.72 6.02
N TYR A 59 -0.32 -16.92 5.59
CA TYR A 59 -0.18 -17.40 4.21
C TYR A 59 -1.52 -17.55 3.49
N ARG A 60 -2.66 -17.30 4.16
CA ARG A 60 -4.00 -17.43 3.55
C ARG A 60 -4.16 -16.60 2.27
N TYR A 61 -3.48 -15.47 2.19
CA TYR A 61 -3.52 -14.61 1.00
C TYR A 61 -2.99 -15.30 -0.27
N LEU A 62 -2.18 -16.35 -0.14
CA LEU A 62 -1.63 -17.12 -1.26
C LEU A 62 -2.66 -18.06 -1.91
N GLN A 63 -3.73 -18.39 -1.20
CA GLN A 63 -4.78 -19.31 -1.65
C GLN A 63 -5.95 -18.59 -2.36
N ARG A 64 -5.89 -17.26 -2.48
CA ARG A 64 -6.98 -16.47 -3.05
C ARG A 64 -6.95 -16.49 -4.57
N ASP A 65 -8.13 -16.45 -5.18
CA ASP A 65 -8.30 -16.30 -6.65
C ASP A 65 -7.82 -14.95 -7.20
N THR A 66 -7.46 -14.01 -6.31
CA THR A 66 -6.89 -12.72 -6.68
C THR A 66 -5.39 -12.82 -6.93
N PHE A 67 -4.87 -12.12 -7.95
CA PHE A 67 -3.45 -12.13 -8.27
C PHE A 67 -2.56 -11.70 -7.08
N THR A 68 -1.62 -12.55 -6.65
CA THR A 68 -0.57 -12.20 -5.68
C THR A 68 0.82 -12.48 -6.26
N SER A 69 1.73 -11.50 -6.18
CA SER A 69 3.09 -11.66 -6.74
C SER A 69 3.93 -12.72 -6.03
N GLU A 70 3.51 -13.18 -4.86
CA GLU A 70 4.18 -14.22 -4.07
C GLU A 70 3.75 -15.63 -4.52
N ALA A 71 2.47 -15.85 -4.86
CA ALA A 71 1.99 -17.16 -5.35
C ALA A 71 2.57 -17.55 -6.73
N PHE A 72 2.83 -16.56 -7.59
CA PHE A 72 3.40 -16.77 -8.93
C PHE A 72 4.91 -16.52 -9.01
N LYS A 73 5.61 -16.62 -7.87
CA LYS A 73 7.05 -16.36 -7.79
C LYS A 73 7.85 -17.65 -7.85
N ILE A 74 8.88 -17.67 -8.68
CA ILE A 74 9.91 -18.70 -8.68
C ILE A 74 11.23 -18.14 -8.16
N GLN A 75 11.99 -19.00 -7.52
CA GLN A 75 13.33 -18.76 -7.04
C GLN A 75 14.31 -19.51 -7.96
N VAL A 76 15.25 -18.78 -8.57
CA VAL A 76 16.32 -19.34 -9.39
C VAL A 76 17.65 -19.11 -8.70
N LYS A 77 18.36 -20.20 -8.39
CA LYS A 77 19.73 -20.20 -7.84
C LYS A 77 20.74 -20.56 -8.92
N ASN A 78 22.02 -20.38 -8.61
CA ASN A 78 23.16 -20.63 -9.51
C ASN A 78 23.13 -19.76 -10.78
N VAL A 79 22.63 -18.53 -10.66
CA VAL A 79 22.80 -17.52 -11.71
C VAL A 79 24.22 -16.97 -11.61
N HIS A 80 24.95 -16.97 -12.72
CA HIS A 80 26.35 -16.56 -12.74
C HIS A 80 26.54 -15.15 -12.15
N ARG A 81 27.49 -14.99 -11.22
CA ARG A 81 27.69 -13.79 -10.37
C ARG A 81 27.84 -12.47 -11.13
N TYR A 82 28.42 -12.51 -12.33
CA TYR A 82 28.63 -11.34 -13.19
C TYR A 82 27.49 -11.11 -14.19
N THR A 83 26.35 -11.78 -14.02
CA THR A 83 25.20 -11.63 -14.91
C THR A 83 24.52 -10.30 -14.66
N GLY A 84 24.43 -9.47 -15.70
CA GLY A 84 23.63 -8.25 -15.67
C GLY A 84 22.15 -8.52 -15.95
N PHE A 85 21.29 -7.62 -15.49
CA PHE A 85 19.83 -7.70 -15.69
C PHE A 85 19.41 -7.90 -17.16
N LYS A 86 20.08 -7.22 -18.10
CA LYS A 86 19.82 -7.35 -19.55
C LYS A 86 20.12 -8.75 -20.09
N GLN A 87 21.18 -9.39 -19.60
CA GLN A 87 21.60 -10.72 -20.05
C GLN A 87 20.63 -11.81 -19.57
N LEU A 88 20.15 -11.67 -18.32
CA LEU A 88 19.14 -12.58 -17.77
C LEU A 88 17.81 -12.47 -18.53
N LYS A 89 17.35 -11.25 -18.87
CA LYS A 89 16.14 -11.09 -19.69
C LYS A 89 16.26 -11.79 -21.04
N LYS A 90 17.39 -11.60 -21.74
CA LYS A 90 17.64 -12.26 -23.03
C LYS A 90 17.56 -13.79 -22.93
N LEU A 91 18.06 -14.38 -21.84
CA LEU A 91 17.92 -15.81 -21.58
C LEU A 91 16.45 -16.21 -21.44
N LEU A 92 15.69 -15.51 -20.60
CA LEU A 92 14.27 -15.80 -20.38
C LEU A 92 13.45 -15.66 -21.67
N ASP A 93 13.75 -14.65 -22.48
CA ASP A 93 13.12 -14.44 -23.79
C ASP A 93 13.49 -15.59 -24.77
N THR A 94 14.73 -16.05 -24.75
CA THR A 94 15.19 -17.19 -25.58
C THR A 94 14.50 -18.50 -25.18
N LEU A 95 14.24 -18.67 -23.88
CA LEU A 95 13.52 -19.83 -23.33
C LEU A 95 12.00 -19.66 -23.39
N ASN A 96 11.50 -18.60 -24.02
CA ASN A 96 10.08 -18.27 -24.15
C ASN A 96 9.32 -18.23 -22.81
N VAL A 97 10.00 -17.83 -21.73
CA VAL A 97 9.42 -17.71 -20.40
C VAL A 97 8.69 -16.36 -20.29
N LYS A 98 7.38 -16.38 -20.12
CA LYS A 98 6.57 -15.16 -19.94
C LYS A 98 6.69 -14.61 -18.52
N TYR A 99 7.51 -13.58 -18.32
CA TYR A 99 7.71 -12.96 -17.01
C TYR A 99 7.10 -11.57 -16.87
N ARG A 100 6.62 -11.26 -15.66
CA ARG A 100 6.08 -9.94 -15.29
C ARG A 100 7.13 -9.07 -14.61
N LYS A 101 7.91 -9.66 -13.71
CA LYS A 101 8.94 -8.95 -12.93
C LYS A 101 10.12 -9.86 -12.65
N VAL A 102 11.33 -9.32 -12.79
CA VAL A 102 12.58 -10.01 -12.44
C VAL A 102 13.30 -9.19 -11.37
N LYS A 103 13.76 -9.86 -10.32
CA LYS A 103 14.59 -9.28 -9.27
C LYS A 103 15.87 -10.09 -9.15
N LEU A 104 16.96 -9.53 -9.65
CA LEU A 104 18.29 -10.12 -9.58
C LEU A 104 18.93 -9.75 -8.24
N LEU A 105 19.26 -10.75 -7.42
CA LEU A 105 20.15 -10.60 -6.26
C LEU A 105 21.40 -11.44 -6.49
N LYS A 106 22.47 -11.17 -5.73
CA LYS A 106 23.78 -11.81 -5.93
C LYS A 106 23.73 -13.34 -5.84
N ASP A 107 22.93 -13.88 -4.92
CA ASP A 107 22.89 -15.32 -4.64
C ASP A 107 21.58 -15.99 -5.09
N VAL A 108 20.52 -15.20 -5.27
CA VAL A 108 19.17 -15.69 -5.57
C VAL A 108 18.46 -14.73 -6.51
N THR A 109 17.91 -15.25 -7.60
CA THR A 109 17.06 -14.48 -8.51
C THR A 109 15.60 -14.84 -8.27
N PHE A 110 14.73 -13.84 -8.20
CA PHE A 110 13.29 -14.04 -8.14
C PHE A 110 12.63 -13.60 -9.45
N ILE A 111 11.79 -14.47 -10.00
CA ILE A 111 11.01 -14.18 -11.20
C ILE A 111 9.54 -14.31 -10.82
N THR A 112 8.75 -13.26 -11.06
CA THR A 112 7.30 -13.25 -10.86
C THR A 112 6.62 -13.38 -12.22
N LEU A 113 5.70 -14.33 -12.30
CA LEU A 113 4.98 -14.74 -13.49
C LEU A 113 3.51 -14.30 -13.39
N SER A 114 2.74 -14.53 -14.45
CA SER A 114 1.35 -14.03 -14.56
C SER A 114 0.30 -15.03 -14.07
N SER A 115 0.57 -16.32 -14.16
CA SER A 115 -0.35 -17.39 -13.77
C SER A 115 0.38 -18.57 -13.11
N VAL A 116 -0.40 -19.53 -12.58
CA VAL A 116 0.14 -20.78 -11.99
C VAL A 116 0.74 -21.66 -13.08
N GLU A 117 0.09 -21.72 -14.25
CA GLU A 117 0.52 -22.52 -15.39
C GLU A 117 1.84 -22.01 -15.95
N ASP A 118 1.96 -20.69 -16.15
CA ASP A 118 3.21 -20.05 -16.57
C ASP A 118 4.33 -20.28 -15.52
N ARG A 119 3.98 -20.36 -14.23
CA ARG A 119 4.90 -20.67 -13.14
C ARG A 119 5.46 -22.08 -13.24
N ASP A 120 4.59 -23.06 -13.36
CA ASP A 120 5.00 -24.46 -13.36
C ASP A 120 5.72 -24.82 -14.68
N ALA A 121 5.32 -24.22 -15.79
CA ALA A 121 6.05 -24.27 -17.05
C ALA A 121 7.46 -23.65 -16.91
N ALA A 122 7.59 -22.47 -16.29
CA ALA A 122 8.88 -21.82 -16.09
C ALA A 122 9.81 -22.62 -15.16
N VAL A 123 9.29 -23.25 -14.11
CA VAL A 123 10.08 -24.16 -13.25
C VAL A 123 10.60 -25.34 -14.07
N THR A 124 9.75 -25.95 -14.88
CA THR A 124 10.12 -27.10 -15.72
C THR A 124 11.20 -26.73 -16.75
N VAL A 125 11.10 -25.55 -17.36
CA VAL A 125 12.07 -25.07 -18.37
C VAL A 125 13.40 -24.63 -17.74
N LEU A 126 13.37 -23.97 -16.59
CA LEU A 126 14.56 -23.37 -15.98
C LEU A 126 15.32 -24.34 -15.08
N ASN A 127 14.64 -25.29 -14.44
CA ASN A 127 15.29 -26.24 -13.53
C ASN A 127 16.12 -27.25 -14.33
N GLY A 128 17.43 -27.26 -14.10
CA GLY A 128 18.35 -28.12 -14.84
C GLY A 128 18.90 -27.50 -16.14
N HIS A 129 18.47 -26.29 -16.51
CA HIS A 129 19.01 -25.63 -17.70
C HIS A 129 20.44 -25.17 -17.47
N VAL A 130 21.36 -25.57 -18.36
CA VAL A 130 22.77 -25.19 -18.28
C VAL A 130 23.00 -23.88 -19.01
N TRP A 131 23.42 -22.86 -18.26
CA TRP A 131 23.73 -21.56 -18.81
C TRP A 131 25.05 -21.04 -18.27
N ARG A 132 25.97 -20.66 -19.17
CA ARG A 132 27.32 -20.17 -18.83
C ARG A 132 28.10 -21.11 -17.89
N GLY A 133 27.99 -22.42 -18.14
CA GLY A 133 28.66 -23.46 -17.35
C GLY A 133 28.07 -23.71 -15.96
N GLN A 134 26.93 -23.09 -15.62
CA GLN A 134 26.21 -23.35 -14.37
C GLN A 134 24.84 -23.93 -14.66
N THR A 135 24.45 -24.95 -13.89
CA THR A 135 23.11 -25.53 -13.94
C THR A 135 22.19 -24.72 -13.04
N LEU A 136 21.17 -24.10 -13.65
CA LEU A 136 20.18 -23.32 -12.93
C LEU A 136 19.30 -24.24 -12.07
N GLU A 137 19.07 -23.84 -10.82
CA GLU A 137 18.15 -24.53 -9.91
C GLU A 137 16.92 -23.64 -9.75
N ALA A 138 15.79 -24.03 -10.34
CA ALA A 138 14.54 -23.30 -10.25
C ALA A 138 13.56 -24.04 -9.35
N LYS A 139 13.03 -23.34 -8.34
CA LYS A 139 12.03 -23.86 -7.39
C LYS A 139 10.92 -22.84 -7.21
N ILE A 140 9.73 -23.31 -6.84
CA ILE A 140 8.66 -22.42 -6.38
C ILE A 140 9.17 -21.65 -5.15
N ALA A 141 9.09 -20.32 -5.20
CA ALA A 141 9.53 -19.50 -4.10
C ALA A 141 8.56 -19.70 -2.92
N ALA A 142 9.09 -19.83 -1.71
CA ALA A 142 8.25 -19.80 -0.52
C ALA A 142 7.63 -18.39 -0.44
N GLY A 143 6.30 -18.32 -0.40
CA GLY A 143 5.61 -17.05 -0.18
C GLY A 143 6.05 -16.46 1.16
N ARG A 144 6.25 -15.14 1.21
CA ARG A 144 6.54 -14.48 2.48
C ARG A 144 5.30 -14.53 3.38
N ALA A 145 5.48 -14.67 4.69
CA ALA A 145 4.37 -14.44 5.61
C ALA A 145 3.84 -13.01 5.42
N ASP A 146 2.52 -12.82 5.51
CA ASP A 146 1.94 -11.49 5.54
C ASP A 146 2.57 -10.71 6.71
N PRO A 147 3.22 -9.55 6.48
CA PRO A 147 3.96 -8.85 7.54
C PRO A 147 3.11 -8.45 8.75
N LEU A 148 1.82 -8.17 8.53
CA LEU A 148 0.88 -7.81 9.59
C LEU A 148 0.59 -9.02 10.47
N LEU A 149 0.22 -10.14 9.84
CA LEU A 149 -0.06 -11.39 10.54
C LEU A 149 1.21 -12.00 11.14
N GLU A 150 2.36 -11.89 10.47
CA GLU A 150 3.66 -12.33 10.96
C GLU A 150 4.06 -11.61 12.25
N LYS A 151 3.87 -10.28 12.32
CA LYS A 151 4.11 -9.53 13.56
C LYS A 151 3.12 -9.90 14.66
N LYS A 152 1.84 -10.09 14.31
CA LYS A 152 0.85 -10.60 15.26
C LYS A 152 1.27 -11.96 15.82
N HIS A 153 1.65 -12.91 14.96
CA HIS A 153 2.11 -14.25 15.34
C HIS A 153 3.40 -14.22 16.17
N ARG A 154 4.35 -13.31 15.90
CA ARG A 154 5.52 -13.15 16.78
C ARG A 154 5.19 -12.61 18.17
N ALA A 155 4.02 -12.00 18.35
CA ALA A 155 3.50 -11.63 19.67
C ALA A 155 2.69 -12.76 20.36
N PHE A 156 2.52 -13.94 19.73
CA PHE A 156 1.73 -15.09 20.27
C PHE A 156 2.50 -15.97 21.28
N ASP A 157 3.77 -15.70 21.61
CA ASP A 157 4.52 -16.48 22.62
C ASP A 157 3.95 -16.34 24.06
N GLU A 158 2.83 -15.62 24.25
CA GLU A 158 2.05 -15.60 25.51
C GLU A 158 0.53 -15.57 25.29
N PRO A 159 -0.28 -16.15 26.20
CA PRO A 159 -1.69 -16.37 25.98
C PRO A 159 -2.50 -15.13 26.34
N GLU A 160 -3.21 -14.53 25.36
CA GLU A 160 -4.56 -13.96 25.52
C GLU A 160 -5.12 -13.41 24.19
N GLY A 161 -6.43 -13.13 24.15
CA GLY A 161 -7.26 -12.96 22.95
C GLY A 161 -6.87 -11.87 21.94
N THR A 162 -7.64 -11.79 20.84
CA THR A 162 -7.37 -10.88 19.70
C THR A 162 -7.32 -9.40 20.05
N ASP A 163 -8.08 -8.95 21.07
CA ASP A 163 -8.07 -7.55 21.51
C ASP A 163 -6.82 -7.20 22.34
N ALA A 164 -6.35 -8.13 23.19
CA ALA A 164 -5.10 -7.97 23.94
C ALA A 164 -3.87 -7.85 23.00
N LYS A 165 -3.89 -8.56 21.86
CA LYS A 165 -2.82 -8.52 20.84
C LYS A 165 -2.72 -7.17 20.14
N ARG A 166 -3.86 -6.54 19.89
CA ARG A 166 -3.92 -5.20 19.35
C ARG A 166 -3.39 -4.19 20.37
N LEU A 167 -3.78 -4.33 21.64
CA LEU A 167 -3.29 -3.51 22.73
C LEU A 167 -1.76 -3.57 22.84
N ARG A 168 -1.10 -4.74 22.80
CA ARG A 168 0.38 -4.82 22.90
C ARG A 168 1.13 -4.16 21.74
N ILE A 169 0.71 -4.38 20.49
CA ILE A 169 1.30 -3.68 19.33
C ILE A 169 1.05 -2.17 19.45
N CYS A 170 -0.10 -1.77 19.96
CA CYS A 170 -0.35 -0.38 20.30
C CYS A 170 0.63 0.06 21.41
N GLU A 171 0.74 -0.62 22.54
CA GLU A 171 1.66 -0.27 23.64
C GLU A 171 3.12 -0.11 23.18
N GLU A 172 3.64 -1.02 22.35
CA GLU A 172 4.99 -0.90 21.76
C GLU A 172 5.14 0.32 20.85
N ILE A 173 4.08 0.69 20.11
CA ILE A 173 4.11 1.81 19.18
C ILE A 173 3.85 3.14 19.91
N PHE A 174 2.99 3.15 20.92
CA PHE A 174 2.59 4.35 21.63
C PHE A 174 3.59 4.71 22.74
N ASP A 175 4.23 3.75 23.43
CA ASP A 175 5.20 4.01 24.52
C ASP A 175 4.74 5.12 25.49
N GLY A 176 3.45 5.10 25.87
CA GLY A 176 2.80 6.12 26.72
C GLY A 176 2.52 7.48 26.05
N THR A 177 2.80 7.63 24.76
CA THR A 177 2.52 8.81 23.95
C THR A 177 1.04 8.88 23.57
N ASP A 178 0.47 10.09 23.63
CA ASP A 178 -0.90 10.34 23.19
C ASP A 178 -1.11 9.94 21.72
N PRO A 179 -2.24 9.31 21.35
CA PRO A 179 -2.49 8.92 19.97
C PRO A 179 -2.44 10.07 18.97
N ALA A 180 -2.88 11.28 19.31
CA ALA A 180 -2.81 12.40 18.38
C ALA A 180 -1.35 12.82 18.13
N ASP A 181 -0.51 12.76 19.16
CA ASP A 181 0.93 12.99 19.08
C ASP A 181 1.62 11.97 18.16
N LEU A 182 1.35 10.67 18.34
CA LEU A 182 1.92 9.64 17.47
C LEU A 182 1.48 9.82 16.01
N LEU A 183 0.22 10.18 15.79
CA LEU A 183 -0.27 10.46 14.44
C LEU A 183 0.52 11.62 13.80
N ARG A 184 0.80 12.68 14.58
CA ARG A 184 1.64 13.80 14.13
C ARG A 184 3.09 13.38 13.91
N ASP A 185 3.65 12.49 14.71
CA ASP A 185 5.00 11.94 14.49
C ASP A 185 5.08 11.18 13.15
N THR A 186 4.00 10.50 12.75
CA THR A 186 3.93 9.80 11.46
C THR A 186 3.67 10.76 10.28
N VAL A 187 2.76 11.71 10.42
CA VAL A 187 2.31 12.59 9.32
C VAL A 187 3.24 13.80 9.13
N THR A 188 3.77 14.34 10.23
CA THR A 188 4.62 15.54 10.29
C THR A 188 5.81 15.34 11.25
N PRO A 189 6.81 14.49 10.93
CA PRO A 189 7.80 14.02 11.90
C PRO A 189 8.62 15.08 12.66
N LEU A 190 8.72 16.30 12.12
CA LEU A 190 9.46 17.41 12.73
C LEU A 190 8.56 18.39 13.51
N TRP A 191 7.29 18.07 13.72
CA TRP A 191 6.31 19.00 14.30
C TRP A 191 6.63 19.45 15.73
N ARG A 192 7.40 18.67 16.48
CA ARG A 192 7.84 18.98 17.86
C ARG A 192 8.94 20.04 17.90
N LEU A 193 9.63 20.26 16.79
CA LEU A 193 10.70 21.25 16.70
C LEU A 193 10.15 22.61 16.27
N PRO A 194 10.61 23.72 16.88
CA PRO A 194 10.44 25.05 16.34
C PRO A 194 10.83 25.12 14.86
N TYR A 195 10.03 25.80 14.05
CA TYR A 195 10.21 25.82 12.60
C TYR A 195 11.60 26.36 12.20
N ASP A 196 12.03 27.46 12.77
CA ASP A 196 13.33 28.10 12.58
C ASP A 196 13.86 28.49 13.97
N PRO A 197 15.05 28.02 14.40
CA PRO A 197 16.06 27.35 13.58
C PRO A 197 15.93 25.83 13.45
N ASP A 198 15.24 25.14 14.36
CA ASP A 198 15.47 23.70 14.58
C ASP A 198 15.07 22.80 13.41
N GLN A 199 13.87 22.98 12.82
CA GLN A 199 13.50 22.19 11.64
C GLN A 199 14.37 22.51 10.41
N ILE A 200 14.82 23.76 10.27
CA ILE A 200 15.72 24.17 9.18
C ILE A 200 17.10 23.52 9.36
N ALA A 201 17.62 23.52 10.59
CA ALA A 201 18.89 22.90 10.93
C ALA A 201 18.86 21.37 10.69
N GLU A 202 17.80 20.69 11.12
CA GLU A 202 17.63 19.24 10.91
C GLU A 202 17.59 18.89 9.41
N LYS A 203 16.81 19.65 8.62
CA LYS A 203 16.75 19.48 7.15
C LYS A 203 18.11 19.73 6.50
N ARG A 204 18.84 20.76 6.94
CA ARG A 204 20.18 21.08 6.43
C ARG A 204 21.16 19.95 6.74
N SER A 205 21.18 19.47 7.99
CA SER A 205 22.04 18.36 8.44
C SER A 205 21.81 17.08 7.62
N ALA A 206 20.54 16.73 7.37
CA ALA A 206 20.19 15.58 6.54
C ALA A 206 20.67 15.74 5.08
N LEU A 207 20.60 16.95 4.52
CA LEU A 207 21.11 17.25 3.18
C LEU A 207 22.64 17.15 3.12
N LEU A 208 23.37 17.73 4.08
CA LEU A 208 24.82 17.64 4.16
C LEU A 208 25.28 16.18 4.24
N THR A 209 24.64 15.37 5.07
CA THR A 209 24.89 13.92 5.16
C THR A 209 24.70 13.23 3.79
N THR A 210 23.63 13.57 3.07
CA THR A 210 23.36 13.00 1.75
C THR A 210 24.39 13.43 0.71
N LEU A 211 24.83 14.69 0.75
CA LEU A 211 25.87 15.22 -0.14
C LEU A 211 27.22 14.56 0.12
N ALA A 212 27.59 14.34 1.39
CA ALA A 212 28.81 13.63 1.77
C ALA A 212 28.79 12.16 1.29
N ILE A 213 27.69 11.43 1.54
CA ILE A 213 27.53 10.05 1.03
C ILE A 213 27.62 10.02 -0.51
N THR A 214 27.04 11.01 -1.18
CA THR A 214 27.09 11.12 -2.64
C THR A 214 28.53 11.32 -3.13
N ARG A 215 29.31 12.19 -2.47
CA ARG A 215 30.75 12.36 -2.74
C ARG A 215 31.48 11.02 -2.65
N SER A 216 31.33 10.29 -1.54
CA SER A 216 32.01 9.01 -1.33
C SER A 216 31.64 7.98 -2.39
N ARG A 217 30.36 7.93 -2.80
CA ARG A 217 29.91 7.02 -3.87
C ARG A 217 30.48 7.39 -5.24
N LEU A 218 30.54 8.67 -5.57
CA LEU A 218 31.12 9.14 -6.83
C LEU A 218 32.60 8.78 -6.95
N ILE A 219 33.38 9.04 -5.90
CA ILE A 219 34.81 8.66 -5.83
C ILE A 219 34.96 7.15 -5.92
N GLY A 220 34.11 6.38 -5.21
CA GLY A 220 34.12 4.92 -5.28
C GLY A 220 33.77 4.35 -6.66
N CYS A 221 32.99 5.06 -7.47
CA CYS A 221 32.68 4.67 -8.85
C CYS A 221 33.76 5.11 -9.84
N ASN A 222 34.37 6.27 -9.65
CA ASN A 222 35.44 6.79 -10.48
C ASN A 222 36.41 7.64 -9.64
N TRP A 223 37.52 7.03 -9.25
CA TRP A 223 38.51 7.65 -8.37
C TRP A 223 39.10 8.95 -8.96
N SER A 224 39.20 9.06 -10.30
CA SER A 224 39.78 10.24 -10.95
C SER A 224 39.00 11.55 -10.67
N ILE A 225 37.72 11.45 -10.31
CA ILE A 225 36.86 12.59 -9.97
C ILE A 225 37.28 13.23 -8.63
N GLU A 226 37.97 12.50 -7.76
CA GLU A 226 38.44 13.05 -6.48
C GLU A 226 39.23 14.34 -6.67
N SER A 227 40.10 14.37 -7.68
CA SER A 227 40.89 15.54 -8.06
C SER A 227 40.07 16.76 -8.51
N LEU A 228 38.87 16.53 -9.08
CA LEU A 228 37.94 17.57 -9.54
C LEU A 228 37.06 18.11 -8.41
N LEU A 229 36.95 17.36 -7.30
CA LEU A 229 36.17 17.73 -6.12
C LEU A 229 37.07 18.35 -5.03
N CYS A 230 38.28 18.79 -5.40
CA CYS A 230 39.37 19.21 -4.51
C CYS A 230 39.24 20.60 -3.89
N ASP A 231 38.21 21.39 -4.22
CA ASP A 231 37.92 22.66 -3.50
C ASP A 231 37.28 22.39 -2.11
N ILE A 232 37.97 21.58 -1.31
CA ILE A 232 37.53 21.03 -0.02
C ILE A 232 37.30 22.14 1.01
N ASP A 233 38.01 23.26 0.92
CA ASP A 233 37.90 24.38 1.86
C ASP A 233 36.65 25.24 1.64
N SER A 234 36.02 25.13 0.47
CA SER A 234 34.81 25.88 0.11
C SER A 234 33.51 25.13 0.39
N VAL A 235 33.60 23.82 0.64
CA VAL A 235 32.43 22.94 0.81
C VAL A 235 32.21 22.61 2.28
N GLU A 236 30.94 22.63 2.66
CA GLU A 236 30.53 22.24 4.01
C GLU A 236 30.77 20.76 4.28
N ARG A 237 30.77 20.41 5.57
CA ARG A 237 30.95 19.05 6.06
C ARG A 237 29.70 18.59 6.79
N ASP A 238 29.44 17.29 6.73
CA ASP A 238 28.39 16.68 7.53
C ASP A 238 28.77 16.62 9.03
N SER A 239 27.87 16.11 9.87
CA SER A 239 28.11 15.93 11.31
C SER A 239 29.25 14.96 11.64
N SER A 240 29.67 14.13 10.67
CA SER A 240 30.79 13.19 10.78
C SER A 240 32.09 13.76 10.18
N ASN A 241 32.11 15.06 9.89
CA ASN A 241 33.23 15.79 9.30
C ASN A 241 33.61 15.33 7.87
N ASN A 242 32.71 14.68 7.14
CA ASN A 242 32.91 14.30 5.75
C ASN A 242 32.62 15.49 4.82
N ALA A 243 33.51 15.73 3.86
CA ALA A 243 33.31 16.79 2.87
C ALA A 243 32.11 16.51 1.95
N CYS A 244 31.30 17.53 1.69
CA CYS A 244 30.22 17.44 0.72
C CYS A 244 30.75 17.42 -0.72
N VAL A 245 29.90 16.97 -1.64
CA VAL A 245 30.21 16.98 -3.09
C VAL A 245 30.15 18.39 -3.70
N CYS A 246 29.36 19.29 -3.11
CA CYS A 246 29.21 20.69 -3.55
C CYS A 246 28.75 21.59 -2.38
N PRO A 247 28.87 22.93 -2.51
CA PRO A 247 28.33 23.87 -1.52
C PRO A 247 26.81 23.78 -1.40
N LEU A 248 26.28 23.91 -0.17
CA LEU A 248 24.84 23.88 0.08
C LEU A 248 24.32 25.30 0.35
N LEU A 249 23.53 25.81 -0.60
CA LEU A 249 22.83 27.09 -0.42
C LEU A 249 21.87 27.05 0.77
N ASP A 250 21.54 28.22 1.30
CA ASP A 250 20.59 28.36 2.39
C ASP A 250 19.20 27.81 2.05
N THR A 251 18.59 27.16 3.03
CA THR A 251 17.22 26.66 2.91
C THR A 251 16.23 27.84 2.95
N ILE A 252 15.44 27.96 1.89
CA ILE A 252 14.37 28.95 1.80
C ILE A 252 13.25 28.56 2.76
N ARG A 253 12.88 29.47 3.66
CA ARG A 253 11.75 29.26 4.57
C ARG A 253 10.42 29.40 3.84
N SER A 254 9.47 28.55 4.22
CA SER A 254 8.07 28.68 3.84
C SER A 254 7.45 29.86 4.60
N PRO A 255 6.66 30.71 3.93
CA PRO A 255 5.91 31.78 4.61
C PRO A 255 4.72 31.25 5.40
N ILE A 256 4.29 30.00 5.16
CA ILE A 256 3.15 29.36 5.82
C ILE A 256 3.59 28.00 6.35
N ILE A 257 3.40 27.77 7.64
CA ILE A 257 3.89 26.58 8.35
C ILE A 257 2.77 25.67 8.90
N THR A 258 1.52 26.13 8.83
CA THR A 258 0.31 25.38 9.21
C THR A 258 -0.76 25.53 8.14
N ASN A 259 -1.68 24.58 8.02
CA ASN A 259 -2.83 24.64 7.09
C ASN A 259 -2.43 24.87 5.63
N TYR A 260 -1.24 24.43 5.23
CA TYR A 260 -0.64 24.73 3.92
C TYR A 260 -0.96 23.67 2.85
N ARG A 261 -1.50 22.50 3.24
CA ARG A 261 -1.61 21.34 2.35
C ARG A 261 -2.84 21.46 1.45
N ASN A 262 -2.62 21.75 0.17
CA ASN A 262 -3.68 21.88 -0.84
C ASN A 262 -4.17 20.55 -1.45
N LYS A 263 -3.48 19.43 -1.18
CA LYS A 263 -3.86 18.08 -1.58
C LYS A 263 -3.57 17.09 -0.46
N SER A 264 -4.60 16.36 -0.02
CA SER A 264 -4.47 15.34 1.01
C SER A 264 -5.14 14.04 0.61
N GLU A 265 -4.41 12.94 0.77
CA GLU A 265 -4.90 11.58 0.56
C GLU A 265 -5.05 10.94 1.95
N LEU A 266 -6.29 10.65 2.35
CA LEU A 266 -6.61 10.09 3.66
C LEU A 266 -7.22 8.71 3.49
N THR A 267 -6.95 7.81 4.43
CA THR A 267 -7.54 6.47 4.48
C THR A 267 -8.90 6.53 5.18
N ILE A 268 -9.86 5.75 4.70
CA ILE A 268 -11.09 5.43 5.44
C ILE A 268 -10.88 4.06 6.06
N GLY A 269 -10.83 3.98 7.39
CA GLY A 269 -10.50 2.76 8.10
C GLY A 269 -11.08 2.71 9.51
N ARG A 270 -10.49 1.88 10.36
CA ARG A 270 -10.91 1.71 11.77
C ARG A 270 -9.90 2.37 12.70
N ASP A 271 -10.38 2.99 13.77
CA ASP A 271 -9.59 3.58 14.86
C ASP A 271 -8.87 2.50 15.66
N LEU A 272 -8.10 2.87 16.69
CA LEU A 272 -7.33 1.96 17.57
C LEU A 272 -8.19 0.95 18.33
N ASP A 273 -9.47 1.25 18.57
CA ASP A 273 -10.41 0.35 19.25
C ASP A 273 -11.14 -0.56 18.25
N GLY A 274 -10.96 -0.34 16.94
CA GLY A 274 -11.62 -1.12 15.89
C GLY A 274 -12.96 -0.56 15.47
N ARG A 275 -13.33 0.60 16.01
CA ARG A 275 -14.51 1.36 15.64
C ARG A 275 -14.24 2.11 14.34
N GLY A 276 -15.30 2.42 13.61
CA GLY A 276 -15.22 3.12 12.35
C GLY A 276 -16.57 3.14 11.67
N PRO A 277 -16.66 3.72 10.46
CA PRO A 277 -15.55 4.25 9.66
C PRO A 277 -14.93 5.53 10.26
N VAL A 278 -13.61 5.68 10.13
CA VAL A 278 -12.85 6.91 10.48
C VAL A 278 -12.05 7.35 9.28
N ILE A 279 -12.14 8.63 8.94
CA ILE A 279 -11.30 9.28 7.94
C ILE A 279 -10.03 9.78 8.61
N GLY A 280 -8.86 9.49 8.04
CA GLY A 280 -7.62 10.06 8.53
C GLY A 280 -6.35 9.41 8.02
N PHE A 281 -5.30 9.41 8.84
CA PHE A 281 -3.99 8.89 8.48
C PHE A 281 -3.70 7.59 9.23
N ARG A 282 -2.92 6.70 8.64
CA ARG A 282 -2.50 5.48 9.33
C ARG A 282 -1.42 5.81 10.35
N PHE A 283 -1.48 5.17 11.51
CA PHE A 283 -0.44 5.30 12.53
C PHE A 283 0.91 4.73 12.10
N SER A 284 0.92 3.69 11.26
CA SER A 284 2.14 3.04 10.78
C SER A 284 2.02 2.51 9.35
N LYS A 285 3.11 1.98 8.81
CA LYS A 285 3.07 1.24 7.53
C LYS A 285 2.49 -0.15 7.78
N TYR A 286 1.93 -0.76 6.74
CA TYR A 286 1.38 -2.12 6.81
C TYR A 286 2.39 -3.16 7.33
N ARG A 287 3.65 -3.02 6.90
CA ARG A 287 4.74 -3.91 7.35
C ARG A 287 5.05 -3.82 8.85
N ASP A 288 4.59 -2.74 9.49
CA ASP A 288 4.90 -2.46 10.88
C ASP A 288 3.86 -3.08 11.84
N GLY A 289 2.81 -3.73 11.34
CA GLY A 289 1.92 -4.54 12.19
C GLY A 289 0.58 -3.89 12.56
N LEU A 290 0.37 -2.62 12.18
CA LEU A 290 -0.83 -1.86 12.53
C LEU A 290 -1.47 -1.21 11.29
N THR A 291 -2.79 -1.32 11.19
CA THR A 291 -3.61 -0.74 10.10
C THR A 291 -4.61 0.31 10.60
N ALA A 292 -4.54 0.64 11.89
CA ALA A 292 -5.40 1.62 12.52
C ALA A 292 -5.24 3.00 11.88
N VAL A 293 -6.35 3.72 11.80
CA VAL A 293 -6.45 5.07 11.26
C VAL A 293 -6.73 6.04 12.40
N GLY A 294 -5.86 7.03 12.56
CA GLY A 294 -6.05 8.15 13.47
C GLY A 294 -6.82 9.28 12.77
N CYS A 295 -7.70 9.93 13.52
CA CYS A 295 -8.56 10.99 13.00
C CYS A 295 -7.74 12.19 12.46
N PHE A 296 -8.19 12.78 11.36
CA PHE A 296 -7.47 13.88 10.70
C PHE A 296 -7.39 15.18 11.53
N HIS A 297 -8.28 15.40 12.51
CA HIS A 297 -8.24 16.60 13.37
C HIS A 297 -6.94 16.74 14.18
N GLY A 298 -6.20 15.66 14.37
CA GLY A 298 -4.90 15.68 15.06
C GLY A 298 -3.78 16.38 14.26
N CYS A 299 -3.96 16.63 12.97
CA CYS A 299 -2.93 17.13 12.06
C CYS A 299 -3.10 18.62 11.73
N THR A 300 -2.04 19.42 11.88
CA THR A 300 -2.05 20.89 11.64
C THR A 300 -1.79 21.30 10.20
N ILE A 301 -1.70 20.33 9.28
CA ILE A 301 -1.36 20.58 7.86
C ILE A 301 -2.59 20.88 7.00
N LEU A 302 -3.79 20.50 7.46
CA LEU A 302 -5.02 20.57 6.68
C LEU A 302 -5.69 21.94 6.81
N PRO A 303 -6.02 22.61 5.70
CA PRO A 303 -6.81 23.84 5.74
C PRO A 303 -8.18 23.64 6.40
N ARG A 304 -8.74 24.72 6.96
CA ARG A 304 -10.03 24.67 7.66
C ARG A 304 -11.17 24.22 6.75
N ALA A 305 -11.24 24.71 5.52
CA ALA A 305 -12.29 24.31 4.58
C ALA A 305 -12.17 22.83 4.18
N THR A 306 -10.94 22.32 4.05
CA THR A 306 -10.68 20.88 3.88
C THR A 306 -11.17 20.09 5.09
N MET A 307 -10.88 20.52 6.32
CA MET A 307 -11.39 19.85 7.54
C MET A 307 -12.92 19.84 7.59
N ASP A 308 -13.58 20.98 7.31
CA ASP A 308 -15.05 21.05 7.30
C ASP A 308 -15.68 20.14 6.23
N MET A 309 -15.02 19.99 5.07
CA MET A 309 -15.44 19.07 4.01
C MET A 309 -15.28 17.60 4.43
N LEU A 310 -14.18 17.26 5.10
CA LEU A 310 -13.94 15.91 5.62
C LEU A 310 -14.87 15.57 6.78
N ASP A 311 -15.19 16.53 7.65
CA ASP A 311 -16.21 16.38 8.70
C ASP A 311 -17.59 16.08 8.12
N HIS A 312 -17.95 16.76 7.03
CA HIS A 312 -19.21 16.50 6.31
C HIS A 312 -19.24 15.10 5.68
N LEU A 313 -18.10 14.63 5.17
CA LEU A 313 -17.94 13.26 4.69
C LEU A 313 -17.98 12.24 5.84
N GLN A 314 -17.37 12.53 6.98
CA GLN A 314 -17.39 11.65 8.16
C GLN A 314 -18.83 11.39 8.59
N LYS A 315 -19.66 12.44 8.69
CA LYS A 315 -21.09 12.31 9.00
C LYS A 315 -21.87 11.47 7.98
N PHE A 316 -21.52 11.60 6.69
CA PHE A 316 -22.09 10.75 5.64
C PHE A 316 -21.75 9.27 5.91
N LEU A 317 -20.49 8.96 6.22
CA LEU A 317 -20.07 7.59 6.51
C LEU A 317 -20.72 7.05 7.80
N ASP A 318 -20.83 7.87 8.85
CA ASP A 318 -21.49 7.51 10.12
C ASP A 318 -22.97 7.17 9.92
N SER A 319 -23.62 7.80 8.93
CA SER A 319 -25.01 7.52 8.57
C SER A 319 -25.22 6.14 7.92
N TYR A 320 -24.18 5.48 7.43
CA TYR A 320 -24.24 4.06 7.01
C TYR A 320 -24.19 3.10 8.20
N VAL A 321 -23.54 3.49 9.30
CA VAL A 321 -23.48 2.69 10.53
C VAL A 321 -24.74 2.88 11.38
N SER A 322 -25.22 4.12 11.47
CA SER A 322 -26.36 4.49 12.32
C SER A 322 -27.72 4.06 11.73
N ALA A 323 -27.81 3.79 10.43
CA ALA A 323 -29.03 3.36 9.76
C ALA A 323 -29.40 1.88 10.03
N CYS A 324 -28.64 1.14 10.84
CA CYS A 324 -28.99 -0.21 11.25
C CYS A 324 -29.58 -0.29 12.67
N PRO A 325 -30.89 -0.02 12.86
CA PRO A 325 -31.73 -0.88 13.66
C PRO A 325 -32.24 -2.03 12.80
N VAL A 326 -32.27 -3.24 13.36
CA VAL A 326 -32.64 -4.53 12.75
C VAL A 326 -34.13 -4.61 12.30
N SER A 327 -34.78 -3.48 12.02
CA SER A 327 -36.20 -3.43 11.69
C SER A 327 -36.55 -2.30 10.73
N GLU A 328 -35.91 -2.24 9.57
CA GLU A 328 -36.51 -1.69 8.36
C GLU A 328 -35.59 -2.03 7.19
N THR A 329 -36.18 -2.38 6.05
CA THR A 329 -35.49 -2.72 4.81
C THR A 329 -34.73 -1.50 4.30
N THR A 330 -33.57 -1.19 4.87
CA THR A 330 -32.70 -0.14 4.35
C THR A 330 -32.28 -0.52 2.94
N MET A 331 -32.72 0.27 1.96
CA MET A 331 -32.48 0.05 0.52
C MET A 331 -31.02 0.27 0.08
N ASP A 332 -30.17 0.72 1.00
CA ASP A 332 -28.76 0.98 0.75
C ASP A 332 -27.90 -0.25 1.10
N PRO A 333 -26.84 -0.54 0.32
CA PRO A 333 -25.94 -1.64 0.61
C PRO A 333 -25.20 -1.40 1.95
N PRO A 334 -24.96 -2.44 2.76
CA PRO A 334 -24.17 -2.32 3.98
C PRO A 334 -22.70 -2.12 3.60
N LEU A 335 -22.24 -0.86 3.57
CA LEU A 335 -20.87 -0.51 3.22
C LEU A 335 -19.99 -0.39 4.47
N ASP A 336 -18.93 -1.20 4.54
CA ASP A 336 -17.92 -1.14 5.59
C ASP A 336 -16.55 -0.68 5.04
N THR A 337 -15.64 -0.34 5.95
CA THR A 337 -14.22 -0.07 5.70
C THR A 337 -13.50 -1.27 5.09
N LEU A 338 -12.64 -1.03 4.10
CA LEU A 338 -11.85 -2.09 3.47
C LEU A 338 -10.78 -2.60 4.43
N ASN A 339 -10.94 -3.84 4.89
CA ASN A 339 -9.95 -4.54 5.68
C ASN A 339 -8.81 -5.03 4.76
N PRO A 340 -7.56 -4.57 4.96
CA PRO A 340 -6.44 -4.92 4.08
C PRO A 340 -6.01 -6.38 4.19
N THR A 341 -6.37 -7.08 5.26
CA THR A 341 -6.04 -8.49 5.46
C THR A 341 -7.09 -9.37 4.82
N THR A 342 -8.38 -9.16 5.12
CA THR A 342 -9.47 -9.99 4.59
C THR A 342 -9.93 -9.57 3.19
N HIS A 343 -9.55 -8.37 2.74
CA HIS A 343 -10.05 -7.73 1.52
C HIS A 343 -11.58 -7.58 1.49
N GLN A 344 -12.21 -7.57 2.66
CA GLN A 344 -13.65 -7.33 2.84
C GLN A 344 -13.93 -5.86 3.11
N GLY A 345 -15.08 -5.38 2.64
CA GLY A 345 -15.49 -3.98 2.75
C GLY A 345 -15.19 -3.16 1.51
N HIS A 346 -15.68 -1.92 1.52
CA HIS A 346 -15.77 -1.06 0.36
C HIS A 346 -15.04 0.26 0.53
N TRP A 347 -15.15 0.96 1.67
CA TRP A 347 -14.52 2.27 1.83
C TRP A 347 -12.99 2.16 1.88
N ARG A 348 -12.27 2.90 1.02
CA ARG A 348 -10.81 2.81 0.93
C ARG A 348 -10.11 4.07 1.38
N GLN A 349 -10.34 5.15 0.65
CA GLN A 349 -9.61 6.39 0.81
C GLN A 349 -10.39 7.55 0.23
N VAL A 350 -9.95 8.75 0.60
CA VAL A 350 -10.47 10.01 0.09
C VAL A 350 -9.29 10.86 -0.36
N VAL A 351 -9.44 11.50 -1.51
CA VAL A 351 -8.52 12.53 -2.00
C VAL A 351 -9.26 13.86 -1.94
N SER A 352 -8.70 14.79 -1.17
CA SER A 352 -9.18 16.16 -1.07
C SER A 352 -8.19 17.10 -1.76
N ARG A 353 -8.73 18.12 -2.44
CA ARG A 353 -7.95 19.27 -2.91
C ARG A 353 -8.67 20.57 -2.63
N GLU A 354 -7.89 21.59 -2.35
CA GLU A 354 -8.35 22.96 -2.16
C GLU A 354 -7.48 23.91 -2.96
N SER A 355 -8.12 24.83 -3.70
CA SER A 355 -7.44 25.92 -4.40
C SER A 355 -7.44 27.19 -3.55
N ARG A 356 -6.45 28.07 -3.76
CA ARG A 356 -6.49 29.43 -3.20
C ARG A 356 -7.69 30.25 -3.67
N ASN A 357 -8.26 29.89 -4.81
CA ASN A 357 -9.48 30.51 -5.35
C ASN A 357 -10.75 29.99 -4.66
N GLY A 358 -10.63 29.08 -3.67
CA GLY A 358 -11.74 28.53 -2.92
C GLY A 358 -12.42 27.32 -3.57
N ASP A 359 -11.91 26.83 -4.72
CA ASP A 359 -12.37 25.56 -5.30
C ASP A 359 -12.04 24.39 -4.35
N ARG A 360 -12.99 23.47 -4.20
CA ARG A 360 -12.90 22.31 -3.29
C ARG A 360 -13.27 21.05 -4.05
N LEU A 361 -12.30 20.16 -4.21
CA LEU A 361 -12.47 18.91 -4.93
C LEU A 361 -12.36 17.74 -3.97
N LEU A 362 -13.36 16.86 -4.03
CA LEU A 362 -13.43 15.64 -3.24
C LEU A 362 -13.56 14.44 -4.17
N LEU A 363 -12.68 13.45 -3.99
CA LEU A 363 -12.77 12.15 -4.65
C LEU A 363 -12.84 11.08 -3.58
N VAL A 364 -13.94 10.33 -3.57
CA VAL A 364 -14.14 9.18 -2.67
C VAL A 364 -13.82 7.90 -3.44
N ASP A 365 -12.97 7.04 -2.90
CA ASP A 365 -12.55 5.79 -3.53
C ASP A 365 -13.11 4.58 -2.77
N ILE A 366 -13.82 3.72 -3.49
CA ILE A 366 -14.39 2.49 -2.97
C ILE A 366 -13.87 1.27 -3.73
N HIS A 367 -13.85 0.12 -3.05
CA HIS A 367 -13.67 -1.17 -3.68
C HIS A 367 -15.06 -1.68 -4.13
N PRO A 368 -15.27 -1.95 -5.43
CA PRO A 368 -16.59 -2.40 -5.90
C PRO A 368 -16.96 -3.77 -5.33
N GLN A 369 -15.99 -4.69 -5.18
CA GLN A 369 -16.24 -6.07 -4.73
C GLN A 369 -17.43 -6.69 -5.49
N ASN A 370 -18.51 -7.01 -4.78
CA ASN A 370 -19.72 -7.62 -5.31
C ASN A 370 -20.86 -6.61 -5.54
N LEU A 371 -20.61 -5.30 -5.38
CA LEU A 371 -21.62 -4.27 -5.63
C LEU A 371 -22.02 -4.26 -7.11
N SER A 372 -23.32 -4.33 -7.35
CA SER A 372 -23.91 -4.12 -8.66
C SER A 372 -23.75 -2.67 -9.11
N LYS A 373 -23.90 -2.44 -10.42
CA LYS A 373 -23.87 -1.08 -10.99
C LYS A 373 -24.96 -0.19 -10.38
N ASP A 374 -26.11 -0.75 -10.05
CA ASP A 374 -27.23 -0.02 -9.46
C ASP A 374 -26.92 0.39 -8.01
N GLU A 375 -26.28 -0.47 -7.22
CA GLU A 375 -25.84 -0.12 -5.87
C GLU A 375 -24.78 0.97 -5.88
N ILE A 376 -23.80 0.90 -6.79
CA ILE A 376 -22.80 1.96 -6.97
C ILE A 376 -23.49 3.27 -7.39
N GLN A 377 -24.51 3.21 -8.24
CA GLN A 377 -25.28 4.37 -8.64
C GLN A 377 -26.08 4.97 -7.46
N ARG A 378 -26.71 4.14 -6.61
CA ARG A 378 -27.39 4.62 -5.40
C ARG A 378 -26.44 5.33 -4.44
N VAL A 379 -25.25 4.77 -4.21
CA VAL A 379 -24.19 5.41 -3.41
C VAL A 379 -23.76 6.73 -4.03
N SER A 380 -23.59 6.77 -5.35
CA SER A 380 -23.26 7.99 -6.10
C SER A 380 -24.31 9.08 -5.92
N ASP A 381 -25.59 8.73 -6.03
CA ASP A 381 -26.69 9.69 -5.92
C ASP A 381 -26.87 10.19 -4.48
N ARG A 382 -26.75 9.29 -3.49
CA ARG A 382 -26.82 9.65 -2.07
C ARG A 382 -25.66 10.56 -1.69
N LEU A 383 -24.43 10.24 -2.13
CA LEU A 383 -23.26 11.09 -1.90
C LEU A 383 -23.41 12.46 -2.56
N THR A 384 -23.94 12.51 -3.78
CA THR A 384 -24.21 13.77 -4.48
C THR A 384 -25.18 14.62 -3.68
N ARG A 385 -26.37 14.10 -3.36
CA ARG A 385 -27.39 14.78 -2.55
C ARG A 385 -26.84 15.26 -1.21
N TRP A 386 -26.06 14.42 -0.51
CA TRP A 386 -25.47 14.79 0.78
C TRP A 386 -24.60 16.04 0.71
N PHE A 387 -23.89 16.26 -0.40
CA PHE A 387 -22.99 17.40 -0.58
C PHE A 387 -23.65 18.61 -1.27
N THR A 388 -24.76 18.41 -1.98
CA THR A 388 -25.43 19.45 -2.77
C THR A 388 -26.72 19.96 -2.15
N ASP A 389 -27.43 19.14 -1.39
CA ASP A 389 -28.74 19.46 -0.81
C ASP A 389 -28.57 20.22 0.52
N CYS A 390 -27.89 21.36 0.42
CA CYS A 390 -27.67 22.29 1.53
C CYS A 390 -27.62 23.73 0.98
N ASP A 391 -27.82 24.74 1.83
CA ASP A 391 -27.89 26.15 1.42
C ASP A 391 -26.69 26.61 0.57
N LYS A 392 -25.52 26.02 0.79
CA LYS A 392 -24.31 26.22 -0.01
C LYS A 392 -23.57 24.90 -0.19
N PRO A 393 -23.39 24.41 -1.44
CA PRO A 393 -22.62 23.20 -1.72
C PRO A 393 -21.25 23.24 -1.03
N LYS A 394 -20.92 22.15 -0.33
CA LYS A 394 -19.66 22.08 0.44
C LYS A 394 -18.43 21.86 -0.45
N VAL A 395 -18.64 21.46 -1.70
CA VAL A 395 -17.64 21.14 -2.73
C VAL A 395 -17.93 21.92 -4.01
N THR A 396 -16.92 22.08 -4.87
CA THR A 396 -17.06 22.56 -6.25
C THR A 396 -16.91 21.44 -7.29
N SER A 397 -16.34 20.30 -6.86
CA SER A 397 -16.08 19.13 -7.69
C SER A 397 -16.17 17.87 -6.84
N LEU A 398 -17.01 16.91 -7.24
CA LEU A 398 -17.24 15.67 -6.50
C LEU A 398 -17.07 14.46 -7.42
N PHE A 399 -16.26 13.49 -6.99
CA PHE A 399 -15.96 12.28 -7.74
C PHE A 399 -16.15 11.03 -6.89
N LEU A 400 -16.53 9.94 -7.54
CA LEU A 400 -16.48 8.58 -7.00
C LEU A 400 -15.58 7.72 -7.87
N ALA A 401 -14.64 7.02 -7.24
CA ALA A 401 -13.79 6.04 -7.89
C ALA A 401 -14.08 4.63 -7.40
N THR A 402 -14.04 3.65 -8.31
CA THR A 402 -14.24 2.23 -8.04
C THR A 402 -13.01 1.45 -8.47
N ARG A 403 -12.06 1.26 -7.55
CA ARG A 403 -10.79 0.58 -7.85
C ARG A 403 -10.66 -0.74 -7.11
N THR A 404 -10.15 -1.75 -7.79
CA THR A 404 -9.93 -3.09 -7.20
C THR A 404 -8.54 -3.23 -6.58
N ARG A 405 -7.58 -2.39 -7.00
CA ARG A 405 -6.20 -2.44 -6.51
C ARG A 405 -5.71 -1.06 -6.10
N THR A 406 -4.81 -1.01 -5.12
CA THR A 406 -4.15 0.26 -4.71
C THR A 406 -3.23 0.80 -5.80
N SER A 407 -2.63 -0.08 -6.60
CA SER A 407 -1.73 0.30 -7.70
C SER A 407 -2.43 0.82 -8.95
N GLU A 408 -3.76 0.67 -9.05
CA GLU A 408 -4.53 1.21 -10.17
C GLU A 408 -4.55 2.74 -10.10
N SER A 409 -4.16 3.39 -11.19
CA SER A 409 -4.33 4.83 -11.34
C SER A 409 -5.81 5.18 -11.43
N PHE A 410 -6.15 6.38 -10.97
CA PHE A 410 -7.45 6.97 -11.24
C PHE A 410 -7.51 7.43 -12.70
N ASP A 411 -8.47 6.92 -13.45
CA ASP A 411 -8.69 7.25 -14.87
C ASP A 411 -10.19 7.24 -15.21
N ALA A 412 -10.52 7.51 -16.47
CA ALA A 412 -11.91 7.63 -16.93
C ALA A 412 -12.70 6.31 -16.83
N THR A 413 -12.05 5.15 -16.73
CA THR A 413 -12.73 3.85 -16.63
C THR A 413 -13.21 3.54 -15.21
N ASN A 414 -12.53 4.10 -14.21
CA ASN A 414 -12.77 3.80 -12.81
C ASN A 414 -13.14 5.02 -11.97
N THR A 415 -13.14 6.23 -12.52
CA THR A 415 -13.43 7.48 -11.81
C THR A 415 -14.54 8.24 -12.52
N LYS A 416 -15.64 8.47 -11.80
CA LYS A 416 -16.84 9.17 -12.28
C LYS A 416 -16.96 10.54 -11.64
N LEU A 417 -17.14 11.58 -12.45
CA LEU A 417 -17.59 12.89 -11.98
C LEU A 417 -19.06 12.80 -11.58
N LEU A 418 -19.36 13.11 -10.32
CA LEU A 418 -20.72 13.10 -9.78
C LEU A 418 -21.37 14.47 -9.87
N TRP A 419 -20.63 15.52 -9.53
CA TRP A 419 -21.17 16.88 -9.51
C TRP A 419 -20.07 17.94 -9.66
N GLY A 420 -20.44 19.08 -10.26
CA GLY A 420 -19.57 20.25 -10.37
C GLY A 420 -18.58 20.17 -11.53
N LYS A 421 -17.39 20.77 -11.36
CA LYS A 421 -16.35 20.82 -12.40
C LYS A 421 -15.47 19.58 -12.38
N ASP A 422 -14.90 19.22 -13.52
CA ASP A 422 -13.93 18.12 -13.63
C ASP A 422 -12.51 18.48 -13.14
N HIS A 423 -12.27 19.74 -12.79
CA HIS A 423 -11.00 20.28 -12.29
C HIS A 423 -11.21 21.44 -11.31
N ILE A 424 -10.18 21.72 -10.52
CA ILE A 424 -10.04 23.00 -9.80
C ILE A 424 -9.15 23.96 -10.60
N VAL A 425 -9.32 25.26 -10.38
CA VAL A 425 -8.43 26.29 -10.93
C VAL A 425 -7.55 26.81 -9.81
N GLU A 426 -6.26 26.48 -9.86
CA GLU A 426 -5.25 26.98 -8.92
C GLU A 426 -4.48 28.15 -9.53
N ARG A 427 -4.21 29.17 -8.73
CA ARG A 427 -3.39 30.31 -9.15
C ARG A 427 -1.98 30.14 -8.63
N CYS A 428 -1.02 30.14 -9.55
CA CYS A 428 0.40 30.16 -9.21
C CYS A 428 1.08 31.29 -9.98
N CYS A 429 1.64 32.25 -9.23
CA CYS A 429 2.10 33.53 -9.77
C CYS A 429 0.95 34.23 -10.53
N ASP A 430 1.18 34.58 -11.79
CA ASP A 430 0.21 35.25 -12.66
C ASP A 430 -0.50 34.29 -13.62
N LEU A 431 -0.37 32.98 -13.38
CA LEU A 431 -0.94 31.93 -14.22
C LEU A 431 -2.03 31.15 -13.48
N ASN A 432 -3.04 30.73 -14.23
CA ASN A 432 -4.12 29.86 -13.77
C ASN A 432 -3.92 28.46 -14.33
N PHE A 433 -3.93 27.46 -13.45
CA PHE A 433 -3.75 26.05 -13.79
C PHE A 433 -5.04 25.29 -13.55
N ARG A 434 -5.48 24.53 -14.56
CA ARG A 434 -6.54 23.53 -14.38
C ARG A 434 -5.92 22.27 -13.80
N VAL A 435 -6.34 21.89 -12.61
CA VAL A 435 -5.78 20.76 -11.87
C VAL A 435 -6.87 19.71 -11.67
N SER A 436 -6.68 18.55 -12.29
CA SER A 436 -7.58 17.40 -12.15
C SER A 436 -7.41 16.71 -10.78
N PRO A 437 -8.33 15.81 -10.37
CA PRO A 437 -8.21 15.08 -9.10
C PRO A 437 -6.86 14.35 -8.93
N THR A 438 -6.31 13.87 -10.03
CA THR A 438 -5.20 12.90 -10.07
C THR A 438 -3.88 13.55 -10.47
N ALA A 439 -3.91 14.73 -11.10
CA ALA A 439 -2.74 15.44 -11.59
C ALA A 439 -1.79 15.82 -10.45
N PHE A 440 -0.50 15.55 -10.61
CA PHE A 440 0.49 16.11 -9.70
C PHE A 440 0.50 17.63 -9.84
N PHE A 441 0.31 18.33 -8.73
CA PHE A 441 0.46 19.77 -8.62
C PHE A 441 1.17 20.04 -7.30
N GLN A 442 2.09 21.01 -7.26
CA GLN A 442 2.92 21.22 -6.08
C GLN A 442 2.04 21.48 -4.85
N GLY A 443 2.34 20.71 -3.79
CA GLY A 443 1.61 20.68 -2.52
C GLY A 443 1.75 21.94 -1.66
N GLU A 444 2.49 22.92 -2.16
CA GLU A 444 2.71 24.22 -1.55
C GLU A 444 2.75 25.25 -2.66
N SER A 445 1.90 26.27 -2.56
CA SER A 445 2.04 27.49 -3.36
C SER A 445 3.16 28.34 -2.76
N ASN A 446 4.38 27.79 -2.76
CA ASN A 446 5.60 28.54 -2.59
C ASN A 446 5.92 29.21 -3.93
N ILE A 447 5.18 30.29 -4.22
CA ILE A 447 5.41 31.19 -5.36
C ILE A 447 6.90 31.53 -5.50
N PHE A 448 7.64 31.62 -4.38
CA PHE A 448 9.08 31.85 -4.35
C PHE A 448 9.94 30.67 -4.83
N ILE A 449 9.60 29.43 -4.49
CA ILE A 449 10.35 28.24 -4.95
C ILE A 449 10.12 28.05 -6.46
N LEU A 450 8.87 28.20 -6.92
CA LEU A 450 8.55 28.16 -8.34
C LEU A 450 9.19 29.32 -9.12
N ARG A 451 9.23 30.55 -8.58
CA ARG A 451 9.98 31.66 -9.19
C ARG A 451 11.46 31.37 -9.32
N ARG A 452 12.08 30.78 -8.30
CA ARG A 452 13.52 30.47 -8.31
C ARG A 452 13.84 29.30 -9.25
N LEU A 453 13.00 28.26 -9.27
CA LEU A 453 13.13 27.12 -10.20
C LEU A 453 12.88 27.53 -11.66
N MET A 454 11.82 28.30 -11.94
CA MET A 454 11.56 28.78 -13.29
C MET A 454 12.57 29.84 -13.74
N GLY A 455 13.08 30.68 -12.82
CA GLY A 455 14.18 31.60 -13.10
C GLY A 455 15.48 30.88 -13.44
N MET A 456 15.75 29.71 -12.85
CA MET A 456 16.90 28.86 -13.23
C MET A 456 16.71 28.16 -14.58
N CYS A 457 15.49 27.75 -14.93
CA CYS A 457 15.22 27.15 -16.25
C CYS A 457 15.31 28.15 -17.42
N PHE A 458 15.23 29.45 -17.18
CA PHE A 458 15.43 30.49 -18.20
C PHE A 458 16.89 30.98 -18.31
N LEU A 459 17.79 30.44 -17.48
CA LEU A 459 19.22 30.77 -17.46
C LEU A 459 20.12 29.61 -17.93
N LEU A 460 19.54 28.62 -18.64
CA LEU A 460 20.27 27.58 -19.37
C LEU A 460 20.08 27.72 -20.88
#